data_AF-A0A957E4T6-F1
#
_entry.id   AF-A0A957E4T6-F1
#
_cell.length_a   1.000
_cell.length_b   1.000
_cell.length_c   1.000
_cell.angle_alpha   90.00
_cell.angle_beta   90.00
_cell.angle_gamma   90.00
#
_symmetry.space_group_name_H-M   'P 1'
#
loop_
_entity.id
_entity.type
_entity.pdbx_description
1 polymer ?
#
loop_
_entity_poly.entity_id
_entity_poly.type
_entity_poly.pdbx_seq_one_letter_code
_entity_poly.pdbx_strand_id
1 'polypeptide(L)'
;STITVPHTGSGQQWQSVDATVTDAGGIHDLYLVFKGGSANLNWFRISPHFGSGSPHPGLPAVSYDYEMLSNRRNYNVAGISPMRMPRIDKLTTELGGEVDISYGQSHPCPVTPSPVIHMPYDCFMAWDNNPDNPSFAGWVVWQKYKVLQQQTSDAFSGNPTQTLTFDYSTPQWHYSNNPVLPEADECGGGGYPFPCATNHWNDYRGSKIVTVSDDSGAQNEYRFYTGMDDDRANIPGGNYNATITLSDGSTRTDSSWLAGQLAENRRLDSSDNALTKTVNWYTAVNTAGSGIYAAYFVAPQKTEETRYGTVDKTTRTEYEYDGYGNLTREILHGDIDTTNDDRNIETSYLYNTTAYIVNRPQWMKLWAGTTSGISGDEEALTQFAYDFQGVGFPPAVGNLTLERAFSQLLPTGITHDTAINYDPYGRPISVT
;
A
#
# COMPACT_ATOMS: atom_id res chain seq x y z
N SER A 1 -24.54 -23.33 -21.43
CA SER A 1 -24.04 -24.66 -21.84
C SER A 1 -24.21 -25.65 -20.70
N THR A 2 -24.29 -26.96 -20.96
CA THR A 2 -24.33 -28.02 -19.93
C THR A 2 -23.32 -29.09 -20.29
N ILE A 3 -22.47 -29.47 -19.34
CA ILE A 3 -21.43 -30.48 -19.50
C ILE A 3 -21.70 -31.65 -18.57
N THR A 4 -21.48 -32.88 -19.06
CA THR A 4 -21.59 -34.09 -18.23
C THR A 4 -20.23 -34.35 -17.57
N VAL A 5 -20.20 -34.41 -16.24
CA VAL A 5 -18.98 -34.72 -15.47
C VAL A 5 -18.97 -36.22 -15.12
N PRO A 6 -17.92 -36.98 -15.49
CA PRO A 6 -17.84 -38.41 -15.20
C PRO A 6 -17.50 -38.69 -13.73
N HIS A 7 -17.88 -39.87 -13.24
CA HIS A 7 -17.49 -40.34 -11.92
C HIS A 7 -16.01 -40.77 -11.92
N THR A 8 -15.16 -40.07 -11.15
CA THR A 8 -13.70 -40.30 -11.11
C THR A 8 -13.26 -41.41 -10.14
N GLY A 9 -14.19 -42.00 -9.38
CA GLY A 9 -13.92 -43.13 -8.48
C GLY A 9 -13.49 -42.76 -7.06
N SER A 10 -13.01 -41.55 -6.82
CA SER A 10 -12.61 -41.04 -5.48
C SER A 10 -12.51 -39.51 -5.47
N GLY A 11 -12.65 -38.89 -4.29
CA GLY A 11 -12.56 -37.43 -4.10
C GLY A 11 -11.17 -36.81 -4.29
N GLN A 12 -10.15 -37.62 -4.60
CA GLN A 12 -8.76 -37.20 -4.88
C GLN A 12 -8.29 -37.65 -6.28
N GLN A 13 -9.20 -38.18 -7.11
CA GLN A 13 -8.94 -38.54 -8.50
C GLN A 13 -9.59 -37.48 -9.41
N TRP A 14 -8.80 -36.90 -10.33
CA TRP A 14 -9.19 -35.72 -11.10
C TRP A 14 -9.27 -36.02 -12.60
N GLN A 15 -10.27 -35.44 -13.28
CA GLN A 15 -10.38 -35.48 -14.73
C GLN A 15 -10.83 -34.11 -15.25
N SER A 16 -10.19 -33.64 -16.31
CA SER A 16 -10.60 -32.44 -17.05
C SER A 16 -11.71 -32.79 -18.04
N VAL A 17 -12.73 -31.93 -18.11
CA VAL A 17 -13.82 -32.03 -19.08
C VAL A 17 -14.03 -30.66 -19.72
N ASP A 18 -14.17 -30.66 -21.05
CA ASP A 18 -14.28 -29.45 -21.85
C ASP A 18 -15.62 -29.40 -22.60
N ALA A 19 -16.19 -28.20 -22.74
CA ALA A 19 -17.37 -27.94 -23.56
C ALA A 19 -17.30 -26.54 -24.18
N THR A 20 -17.77 -26.43 -25.42
CA THR A 20 -17.91 -25.14 -26.09
C THR A 20 -19.16 -24.42 -25.58
N VAL A 21 -19.02 -23.12 -25.32
CA VAL A 21 -20.14 -22.22 -25.05
C VAL A 21 -20.42 -21.44 -26.33
N THR A 22 -21.60 -21.60 -26.91
CA THR A 22 -22.04 -20.82 -28.06
C THR A 22 -22.94 -19.66 -27.62
N ASP A 23 -23.09 -18.65 -28.48
CA ASP A 23 -24.08 -17.56 -28.34
C ASP A 23 -23.92 -16.64 -27.12
N ALA A 24 -22.71 -16.55 -26.56
CA ALA A 24 -22.38 -15.58 -25.51
C ALA A 24 -21.74 -14.31 -26.12
N GLY A 25 -22.45 -13.18 -26.11
CA GLY A 25 -21.93 -11.87 -26.55
C GLY A 25 -22.31 -10.76 -25.57
N GLY A 26 -21.36 -9.87 -25.25
CA GLY A 26 -21.53 -8.82 -24.23
C GLY A 26 -20.95 -9.19 -22.86
N ILE A 27 -21.28 -8.40 -21.84
CA ILE A 27 -20.87 -8.63 -20.45
C ILE A 27 -21.93 -9.49 -19.76
N HIS A 28 -21.51 -10.57 -19.10
CA HIS A 28 -22.40 -11.52 -18.43
C HIS A 28 -21.82 -11.95 -17.08
N ASP A 29 -22.71 -12.18 -16.12
CA ASP A 29 -22.37 -12.90 -14.90
C ASP A 29 -22.35 -14.41 -15.17
N LEU A 30 -21.29 -15.08 -14.72
CA LEU A 30 -21.12 -16.53 -14.89
C LEU A 30 -21.56 -17.27 -13.62
N TYR A 31 -22.42 -18.27 -13.78
CA TYR A 31 -22.84 -19.15 -12.71
C TYR A 31 -22.49 -20.61 -13.03
N LEU A 32 -21.84 -21.30 -12.09
CA LEU A 32 -21.68 -22.75 -12.13
C LEU A 32 -22.79 -23.40 -11.29
N VAL A 33 -23.58 -24.26 -11.92
CA VAL A 33 -24.70 -24.95 -11.27
C VAL A 33 -24.50 -26.46 -11.40
N PHE A 34 -24.29 -27.13 -10.27
CA PHE A 34 -24.23 -28.60 -10.21
C PHE A 34 -25.65 -29.17 -10.24
N LYS A 35 -25.91 -30.08 -11.19
CA LYS A 35 -27.21 -30.76 -11.34
C LYS A 35 -27.01 -32.27 -11.17
N GLY A 36 -27.85 -32.91 -10.36
CA GLY A 36 -27.87 -34.37 -10.22
C GLY A 36 -26.90 -34.97 -9.19
N GLY A 37 -26.27 -34.15 -8.34
CA GLY A 37 -25.38 -34.60 -7.26
C GLY A 37 -24.40 -33.52 -6.78
N SER A 38 -23.46 -33.89 -5.92
CA SER A 38 -22.31 -33.08 -5.52
C SER A 38 -21.07 -33.41 -6.37
N ALA A 39 -20.23 -32.42 -6.62
CA ALA A 39 -18.95 -32.59 -7.30
C ALA A 39 -17.87 -31.75 -6.61
N ASN A 40 -16.64 -32.24 -6.60
CA ASN A 40 -15.47 -31.47 -6.17
C ASN A 40 -14.86 -30.76 -7.39
N LEU A 41 -14.72 -29.44 -7.30
CA LEU A 41 -14.07 -28.62 -8.32
C LEU A 41 -12.64 -28.29 -7.86
N ASN A 42 -11.65 -28.62 -8.67
CA ASN A 42 -10.26 -28.22 -8.44
C ASN A 42 -9.96 -26.89 -9.15
N TRP A 43 -10.29 -26.80 -10.44
CA TRP A 43 -10.08 -25.61 -11.26
C TRP A 43 -11.16 -25.50 -12.35
N PHE A 44 -11.39 -24.29 -12.85
CA PHE A 44 -12.14 -24.04 -14.08
C PHE A 44 -11.43 -22.96 -14.89
N ARG A 45 -11.57 -23.00 -16.22
CA ARG A 45 -11.00 -22.02 -17.13
C ARG A 45 -12.00 -21.71 -18.24
N ILE A 46 -12.16 -20.44 -18.57
CA ILE A 46 -12.80 -20.00 -19.81
C ILE A 46 -11.68 -19.65 -20.78
N SER A 47 -11.82 -20.08 -22.04
CA SER A 47 -10.89 -19.67 -23.09
C SER A 47 -11.68 -19.40 -24.37
N PRO A 48 -11.26 -18.40 -25.17
CA PRO A 48 -11.89 -18.14 -26.44
C PRO A 48 -11.86 -19.40 -27.33
N HIS A 49 -13.00 -19.76 -27.91
CA HIS A 49 -13.09 -20.81 -28.92
C HIS A 49 -13.18 -20.17 -30.31
N PHE A 50 -12.05 -20.08 -31.00
CA PHE A 50 -12.01 -19.54 -32.36
C PHE A 50 -12.41 -20.63 -33.36
N GLY A 51 -13.54 -20.44 -34.05
CA GLY A 51 -13.92 -21.28 -35.19
C GLY A 51 -12.82 -21.27 -36.26
N SER A 52 -12.66 -22.38 -36.98
CA SER A 52 -11.67 -22.55 -38.04
C SER A 52 -11.95 -21.58 -39.20
N GLY A 53 -11.40 -20.38 -39.15
CA GLY A 53 -11.59 -19.38 -40.20
C GLY A 53 -11.24 -17.97 -39.76
N SER A 54 -9.95 -17.74 -39.51
CA SER A 54 -9.29 -16.43 -39.30
C SER A 54 -9.48 -15.77 -37.93
N PRO A 55 -8.64 -16.11 -36.93
CA PRO A 55 -8.41 -15.21 -35.81
C PRO A 55 -7.47 -14.09 -36.27
N HIS A 56 -7.87 -12.83 -36.08
CA HIS A 56 -6.86 -11.85 -35.69
C HIS A 56 -6.28 -12.38 -34.38
N PRO A 57 -4.98 -12.69 -34.27
CA PRO A 57 -4.44 -13.29 -33.06
C PRO A 57 -4.60 -12.26 -31.94
N GLY A 58 -5.59 -12.47 -31.07
CA GLY A 58 -5.63 -11.77 -29.79
C GLY A 58 -4.28 -12.01 -29.12
N LEU A 59 -3.75 -10.97 -28.48
CA LEU A 59 -2.49 -11.11 -27.76
C LEU A 59 -2.61 -12.29 -26.77
N PRO A 60 -1.53 -13.07 -26.55
CA PRO A 60 -1.54 -14.14 -25.55
C PRO A 60 -1.94 -13.58 -24.18
N ALA A 61 -2.57 -14.39 -23.33
CA ALA A 61 -2.84 -13.97 -21.96
C ALA A 61 -1.53 -13.74 -21.20
N VAL A 62 -1.55 -12.84 -20.21
CA VAL A 62 -0.46 -12.74 -19.22
C VAL A 62 -0.28 -14.10 -18.56
N SER A 63 0.97 -14.59 -18.51
CA SER A 63 1.32 -15.82 -17.80
C SER A 63 2.14 -15.53 -16.55
N TYR A 64 2.00 -16.43 -15.58
CA TYR A 64 2.69 -16.36 -14.29
C TYR A 64 3.39 -17.70 -14.08
N ASP A 65 4.68 -17.66 -13.75
CA ASP A 65 5.35 -18.82 -13.15
C ASP A 65 5.46 -18.62 -11.63
N TYR A 66 5.86 -19.68 -10.94
CA TYR A 66 6.04 -19.64 -9.50
C TYR A 66 7.16 -20.57 -9.02
N GLU A 67 7.76 -20.19 -7.90
CA GLU A 67 8.64 -21.05 -7.11
C GLU A 67 7.97 -21.51 -5.80
N MET A 68 8.23 -22.76 -5.42
CA MET A 68 7.71 -23.35 -4.18
C MET A 68 8.73 -23.19 -3.04
N LEU A 69 8.53 -22.17 -2.18
CA LEU A 69 9.38 -21.95 -1.01
C LEU A 69 8.70 -22.37 0.30
N SER A 70 9.49 -22.92 1.22
CA SER A 70 9.06 -23.42 2.53
C SER A 70 8.53 -22.28 3.41
N ASN A 71 7.28 -22.35 3.88
CA ASN A 71 6.75 -21.31 4.78
C ASN A 71 7.15 -21.55 6.24
N ARG A 72 7.24 -22.81 6.69
CA ARG A 72 7.67 -23.17 8.04
C ARG A 72 9.20 -23.21 8.10
N ARG A 73 9.81 -22.69 9.17
CA ARG A 73 11.27 -22.69 9.37
C ARG A 73 11.77 -23.89 10.15
N ASN A 74 11.06 -24.30 11.20
CA ASN A 74 11.43 -25.40 12.10
C ASN A 74 11.01 -26.80 11.58
N TYR A 75 11.04 -27.01 10.26
CA TYR A 75 10.67 -28.27 9.60
C TYR A 75 11.80 -29.32 9.57
N ASN A 76 13.00 -28.95 10.03
CA ASN A 76 14.15 -29.86 10.12
C ASN A 76 14.00 -30.92 11.22
N VAL A 77 12.94 -30.85 12.03
CA VAL A 77 12.51 -31.90 12.95
C VAL A 77 11.76 -32.98 12.17
N ALA A 78 12.08 -34.25 12.45
CA ALA A 78 11.48 -35.39 11.74
C ALA A 78 9.94 -35.34 11.81
N GLY A 79 9.30 -35.55 10.66
CA GLY A 79 7.83 -35.58 10.55
C GLY A 79 7.15 -34.21 10.41
N ILE A 80 7.89 -33.11 10.41
CA ILE A 80 7.34 -31.76 10.24
C ILE A 80 7.39 -31.33 8.78
N SER A 81 6.24 -30.94 8.21
CA SER A 81 6.17 -30.43 6.85
C SER A 81 6.77 -29.02 6.73
N PRO A 82 7.56 -28.72 5.68
CA PRO A 82 8.01 -27.35 5.38
C PRO A 82 6.88 -26.39 4.98
N MET A 83 5.67 -26.90 4.72
CA MET A 83 4.52 -26.12 4.26
C MET A 83 4.88 -25.19 3.10
N ARG A 84 5.31 -25.78 1.99
CA ARG A 84 5.72 -25.02 0.81
C ARG A 84 4.53 -24.30 0.20
N MET A 85 4.70 -23.02 -0.10
CA MET A 85 3.70 -22.16 -0.75
C MET A 85 4.28 -21.58 -2.05
N PRO A 86 3.47 -21.45 -3.11
CA PRO A 86 3.90 -20.83 -4.36
C PRO A 86 4.14 -19.33 -4.14
N ARG A 87 5.17 -18.78 -4.79
CA ARG A 87 5.46 -17.34 -4.91
C ARG A 87 5.68 -17.04 -6.38
N ILE A 88 5.05 -15.99 -6.89
CA ILE A 88 5.15 -15.60 -8.30
C ILE A 88 6.59 -15.14 -8.56
N ASP A 89 7.35 -15.90 -9.33
CA ASP A 89 8.75 -15.61 -9.66
C ASP A 89 8.93 -15.10 -11.09
N LYS A 90 7.89 -15.20 -11.94
CA LYS A 90 7.90 -14.64 -13.28
C LYS A 90 6.53 -14.16 -13.73
N LEU A 91 6.53 -13.04 -14.44
CA LEU A 91 5.40 -12.52 -15.20
C LEU A 91 5.81 -12.39 -16.67
N THR A 92 5.00 -12.90 -17.60
CA THR A 92 5.15 -12.62 -19.03
C THR A 92 3.90 -11.92 -19.53
N THR A 93 4.06 -10.71 -20.06
CA THR A 93 2.98 -9.87 -20.59
C THR A 93 2.50 -10.37 -21.95
N GLU A 94 1.37 -9.84 -22.41
CA GLU A 94 0.77 -10.21 -23.70
C GLU A 94 1.64 -9.82 -24.90
N LEU A 95 2.57 -8.87 -24.70
CA LEU A 95 3.55 -8.44 -25.69
C LEU A 95 4.93 -9.11 -25.49
N GLY A 96 5.02 -10.12 -24.61
CA GLY A 96 6.22 -10.91 -24.32
C GLY A 96 7.33 -10.19 -23.55
N GLY A 97 7.05 -9.03 -22.95
CA GLY A 97 7.90 -8.46 -21.90
C GLY A 97 7.85 -9.33 -20.64
N GLU A 98 8.99 -9.54 -20.01
CA GLU A 98 9.17 -10.43 -18.86
C GLU A 98 9.62 -9.66 -17.61
N VAL A 99 9.07 -10.03 -16.46
CA VAL A 99 9.52 -9.59 -15.14
C VAL A 99 9.84 -10.82 -14.29
N ASP A 100 11.10 -11.02 -13.96
CA ASP A 100 11.57 -12.11 -13.09
C ASP A 100 11.82 -11.56 -11.68
N ILE A 101 11.40 -12.29 -10.65
CA ILE A 101 11.47 -11.91 -9.25
C ILE A 101 12.20 -13.00 -8.48
N SER A 102 13.31 -12.62 -7.83
CA SER A 102 14.02 -13.52 -6.93
C SER A 102 13.70 -13.20 -5.48
N TYR A 103 13.19 -14.19 -4.75
CA TYR A 103 12.93 -14.06 -3.32
C TYR A 103 14.09 -14.59 -2.46
N GLY A 104 14.24 -14.05 -1.26
CA GLY A 104 15.18 -14.54 -0.28
C GLY A 104 14.99 -13.95 1.11
N GLN A 105 16.01 -14.09 1.94
CA GLN A 105 16.05 -13.55 3.30
C GLN A 105 17.31 -12.71 3.45
N SER A 106 17.16 -11.39 3.61
CA SER A 106 18.31 -10.52 3.92
C SER A 106 18.81 -10.74 5.35
N HIS A 107 17.91 -11.18 6.24
CA HIS A 107 18.21 -11.52 7.63
C HIS A 107 17.69 -12.93 7.94
N PRO A 108 18.42 -14.00 7.57
CA PRO A 108 17.94 -15.36 7.66
C PRO A 108 17.48 -15.75 9.06
N CYS A 109 16.36 -16.47 9.12
CA CYS A 109 15.80 -16.90 10.39
C CYS A 109 16.53 -18.14 10.95
N PRO A 110 16.94 -18.15 12.23
CA PRO A 110 17.35 -19.40 12.88
C PRO A 110 16.14 -20.32 13.12
N VAL A 111 16.40 -21.61 13.39
CA VAL A 111 15.33 -22.58 13.75
C VAL A 111 14.69 -22.22 15.10
N THR A 112 15.50 -21.69 16.02
CA THR A 112 15.07 -21.19 17.32
C THR A 112 15.51 -19.73 17.43
N PRO A 113 14.60 -18.75 17.22
CA PRO A 113 14.93 -17.34 17.28
C PRO A 113 15.43 -16.87 18.64
N SER A 114 16.54 -16.11 18.62
CA SER A 114 17.09 -15.41 19.78
C SER A 114 17.92 -14.22 19.28
N PRO A 115 17.64 -12.97 19.70
CA PRO A 115 16.60 -12.59 20.66
C PRO A 115 15.20 -12.74 20.09
N VAL A 116 14.21 -12.86 20.98
CA VAL A 116 12.78 -12.87 20.64
C VAL A 116 12.11 -11.51 20.82
N ILE A 117 12.78 -10.59 21.50
CA ILE A 117 12.41 -9.18 21.60
C ILE A 117 12.96 -8.47 20.36
N HIS A 118 12.14 -7.64 19.70
CA HIS A 118 12.52 -6.86 18.51
C HIS A 118 13.32 -7.67 17.49
N MET A 119 12.80 -8.86 17.18
CA MET A 119 13.54 -9.94 16.54
C MET A 119 14.21 -9.50 15.21
N PRO A 120 15.53 -9.62 15.03
CA PRO A 120 16.23 -9.05 13.88
C PRO A 120 16.21 -9.97 12.63
N TYR A 121 15.15 -10.76 12.44
CA TYR A 121 15.08 -11.83 11.43
C TYR A 121 13.89 -11.69 10.48
N ASP A 122 14.04 -12.26 9.28
CA ASP A 122 12.99 -12.42 8.28
C ASP A 122 12.13 -13.64 8.60
N CYS A 123 11.54 -13.64 9.78
CA CYS A 123 10.58 -14.64 10.22
C CYS A 123 9.68 -14.09 11.32
N PHE A 124 8.62 -14.82 11.64
CA PHE A 124 7.78 -14.55 12.79
C PHE A 124 7.37 -15.81 13.49
N MET A 125 6.92 -15.66 14.71
CA MET A 125 6.41 -16.75 15.51
C MET A 125 4.89 -16.63 15.60
N ALA A 126 4.19 -17.73 15.39
CA ALA A 126 2.76 -17.81 15.62
C ALA A 126 2.44 -19.07 16.41
N TRP A 127 1.43 -18.98 17.27
CA TRP A 127 0.89 -20.13 17.97
C TRP A 127 0.06 -20.97 17.00
N ASP A 128 0.45 -22.22 16.79
CA ASP A 128 -0.32 -23.20 16.04
C ASP A 128 -1.15 -24.01 17.04
N ASN A 129 -2.47 -23.91 16.96
CA ASN A 129 -3.41 -24.71 17.73
C ASN A 129 -4.15 -25.66 16.80
N ASN A 130 -3.51 -26.76 16.40
CA ASN A 130 -4.17 -27.76 15.56
C ASN A 130 -5.38 -28.38 16.30
N PRO A 131 -6.63 -28.10 15.89
CA PRO A 131 -7.82 -28.60 16.58
C PRO A 131 -7.99 -30.12 16.40
N ASP A 132 -7.48 -30.67 15.30
CA ASP A 132 -7.51 -32.10 15.00
C ASP A 132 -6.41 -32.87 15.76
N ASN A 133 -5.38 -32.16 16.26
CA ASN A 133 -4.36 -32.75 17.10
C ASN A 133 -3.80 -31.77 18.15
N PRO A 134 -4.54 -31.57 19.26
CA PRO A 134 -4.19 -30.58 20.29
C PRO A 134 -2.84 -30.83 20.98
N SER A 135 -2.31 -32.06 20.89
CA SER A 135 -1.00 -32.41 21.44
C SER A 135 0.18 -31.76 20.71
N PHE A 136 -0.07 -31.17 19.52
CA PHE A 136 0.90 -30.38 18.75
C PHE A 136 0.73 -28.87 18.93
N ALA A 137 -0.11 -28.42 19.86
CA ALA A 137 -0.25 -26.99 20.12
C ALA A 137 1.07 -26.39 20.59
N GLY A 138 1.52 -25.31 19.94
CA GLY A 138 2.77 -24.65 20.29
C GLY A 138 3.24 -23.62 19.29
N TRP A 139 4.39 -23.01 19.59
CA TRP A 139 4.98 -21.99 18.75
C TRP A 139 5.63 -22.58 17.49
N VAL A 140 5.28 -21.98 16.35
CA VAL A 140 5.86 -22.28 15.04
C VAL A 140 6.56 -21.04 14.51
N VAL A 141 7.74 -21.24 13.93
CA VAL A 141 8.52 -20.20 13.29
C VAL A 141 8.24 -20.22 11.79
N TRP A 142 7.77 -19.10 11.25
CA TRP A 142 7.38 -18.92 9.85
C TRP A 142 8.37 -18.03 9.13
N GLN A 143 8.80 -18.43 7.95
CA GLN A 143 9.72 -17.68 7.12
C GLN A 143 9.00 -16.51 6.45
N LYS A 144 9.63 -15.33 6.50
CA LYS A 144 9.30 -14.20 5.65
C LYS A 144 10.32 -14.18 4.50
N TYR A 145 9.81 -14.05 3.28
CA TYR A 145 10.64 -13.89 2.10
C TYR A 145 10.45 -12.47 1.57
N LYS A 146 11.56 -11.84 1.20
CA LYS A 146 11.61 -10.51 0.59
C LYS A 146 12.03 -10.66 -0.86
N VAL A 147 11.62 -9.73 -1.72
CA VAL A 147 12.19 -9.59 -3.05
C VAL A 147 13.63 -9.12 -2.87
N LEU A 148 14.62 -9.86 -3.37
CA LEU A 148 16.03 -9.44 -3.33
C LEU A 148 16.50 -8.94 -4.70
N GLN A 149 15.82 -9.37 -5.76
CA GLN A 149 16.11 -8.93 -7.11
C GLN A 149 14.85 -8.93 -7.97
N GLN A 150 14.75 -7.94 -8.86
CA GLN A 150 13.78 -7.90 -9.95
C GLN A 150 14.55 -7.70 -11.25
N GLN A 151 14.26 -8.50 -12.26
CA GLN A 151 14.78 -8.32 -13.61
C GLN A 151 13.62 -7.99 -14.54
N THR A 152 13.84 -7.04 -15.45
CA THR A 152 12.88 -6.70 -16.50
C THR A 152 13.56 -6.84 -17.84
N SER A 153 12.97 -7.63 -18.73
CA SER A 153 13.50 -7.89 -20.05
C SER A 153 12.41 -7.89 -21.12
N ASP A 154 12.81 -7.82 -22.38
CA ASP A 154 11.93 -7.96 -23.52
C ASP A 154 12.60 -8.93 -24.51
N ALA A 155 11.88 -9.98 -24.88
CA ALA A 155 12.37 -11.02 -25.78
C ALA A 155 12.57 -10.52 -27.23
N PHE A 156 12.07 -9.34 -27.60
CA PHE A 156 12.05 -8.86 -28.98
C PHE A 156 13.10 -7.81 -29.32
N SER A 157 13.39 -6.87 -28.42
CA SER A 157 14.22 -5.70 -28.73
C SER A 157 15.74 -5.93 -28.67
N GLY A 158 16.20 -7.03 -28.06
CA GLY A 158 17.63 -7.27 -27.82
C GLY A 158 18.27 -6.25 -26.86
N ASN A 159 17.45 -5.45 -26.18
CA ASN A 159 17.89 -4.54 -25.12
C ASN A 159 18.44 -5.35 -23.94
N PRO A 160 19.44 -4.83 -23.21
CA PRO A 160 19.94 -5.49 -22.02
C PRO A 160 18.83 -5.59 -20.97
N THR A 161 18.80 -6.72 -20.26
CA THR A 161 17.96 -6.90 -19.07
C THR A 161 18.27 -5.82 -18.06
N GLN A 162 17.24 -5.18 -17.51
CA GLN A 162 17.37 -4.23 -16.41
C GLN A 162 17.24 -4.98 -15.09
N THR A 163 18.25 -4.92 -14.26
CA THR A 163 18.22 -5.53 -12.93
C THR A 163 18.08 -4.46 -11.85
N LEU A 164 17.18 -4.70 -10.90
CA LEU A 164 17.11 -3.99 -9.63
C LEU A 164 17.45 -4.97 -8.51
N THR A 165 18.37 -4.58 -7.63
CA THR A 165 18.73 -5.34 -6.42
C THR A 165 18.23 -4.59 -5.18
N PHE A 166 17.65 -5.33 -4.24
CA PHE A 166 17.02 -4.77 -3.04
C PHE A 166 17.80 -5.18 -1.80
N ASP A 167 18.38 -4.18 -1.13
CA ASP A 167 19.02 -4.33 0.17
C ASP A 167 18.11 -3.76 1.26
N TYR A 168 18.03 -4.47 2.38
CA TYR A 168 17.16 -4.11 3.49
C TYR A 168 17.98 -4.03 4.77
N SER A 169 17.79 -3.00 5.59
CA SER A 169 18.30 -2.99 6.96
C SER A 169 17.65 -4.08 7.81
N THR A 170 18.16 -4.28 9.03
CA THR A 170 17.57 -5.18 10.02
C THR A 170 16.07 -4.97 10.14
N PRO A 171 15.24 -6.02 9.98
CA PRO A 171 13.80 -5.91 10.13
C PRO A 171 13.45 -5.64 11.59
N GLN A 172 12.28 -5.06 11.82
CA GLN A 172 11.72 -4.81 13.14
C GLN A 172 10.38 -5.51 13.29
N TRP A 173 10.10 -5.95 14.50
CA TRP A 173 8.85 -6.60 14.89
C TRP A 173 8.38 -5.94 16.18
N HIS A 174 7.16 -5.42 16.15
CA HIS A 174 6.51 -4.78 17.28
C HIS A 174 5.80 -5.84 18.13
N TYR A 175 5.64 -5.55 19.42
CA TYR A 175 4.86 -6.40 20.31
C TYR A 175 3.38 -6.36 19.92
N SER A 176 2.75 -7.50 19.67
CA SER A 176 1.34 -7.54 19.30
C SER A 176 0.46 -7.07 20.46
N ASN A 177 -0.53 -6.23 20.18
CA ASN A 177 -1.48 -5.74 21.18
C ASN A 177 -2.85 -6.39 20.96
N ASN A 178 -2.92 -7.72 20.92
CA ASN A 178 -4.19 -8.43 20.77
C ASN A 178 -4.88 -8.52 22.15
N PRO A 179 -6.05 -7.88 22.34
CA PRO A 179 -6.71 -7.85 23.64
C PRO A 179 -7.31 -9.21 24.07
N VAL A 180 -7.31 -10.20 23.18
CA VAL A 180 -7.81 -11.56 23.45
C VAL A 180 -6.70 -12.50 23.93
N LEU A 181 -5.43 -12.15 23.71
CA LEU A 181 -4.30 -12.93 24.17
C LEU A 181 -3.79 -12.41 25.51
N PRO A 182 -3.32 -13.28 26.42
CA PRO A 182 -2.61 -12.85 27.61
C PRO A 182 -1.28 -12.19 27.24
N GLU A 183 -0.68 -11.51 28.21
CA GLU A 183 0.66 -10.94 28.07
C GLU A 183 1.76 -11.99 28.28
N ALA A 184 2.93 -11.76 27.67
CA ALA A 184 4.01 -12.76 27.64
C ALA A 184 4.50 -13.19 29.03
N ASP A 185 4.47 -12.27 29.99
CA ASP A 185 4.84 -12.50 31.39
C ASP A 185 3.75 -13.22 32.21
N GLU A 186 2.50 -13.24 31.74
CA GLU A 186 1.40 -13.99 32.36
C GLU A 186 1.46 -15.49 32.03
N CYS A 187 2.19 -15.85 30.96
CA CYS A 187 2.36 -17.23 30.54
C CYS A 187 3.33 -18.04 31.43
N GLY A 188 3.87 -17.51 32.53
CA GLY A 188 4.64 -18.31 33.50
C GLY A 188 5.97 -18.92 33.00
N GLY A 189 6.47 -18.47 31.84
CA GLY A 189 7.77 -18.84 31.27
C GLY A 189 8.65 -17.62 31.08
N GLY A 190 9.89 -17.65 31.59
CA GLY A 190 10.84 -16.52 31.50
C GLY A 190 11.47 -16.28 30.12
N GLY A 191 10.85 -16.77 29.04
CA GLY A 191 11.37 -16.68 27.67
C GLY A 191 10.77 -17.72 26.71
N TYR A 192 11.10 -17.58 25.43
CA TYR A 192 10.66 -18.47 24.38
C TYR A 192 11.26 -19.90 24.50
N PRO A 193 10.50 -20.97 24.20
CA PRO A 193 9.08 -20.95 23.83
C PRO A 193 8.17 -20.68 25.03
N PHE A 194 7.18 -19.80 24.84
CA PHE A 194 6.16 -19.56 25.87
C PHE A 194 5.22 -20.76 25.95
N PRO A 195 4.78 -21.16 27.16
CA PRO A 195 3.94 -22.34 27.33
C PRO A 195 2.47 -22.12 26.93
N CYS A 196 2.08 -20.89 26.58
CA CYS A 196 0.76 -20.57 26.02
C CYS A 196 0.85 -19.62 24.83
N ALA A 197 -0.29 -19.50 24.12
CA ALA A 197 -0.53 -18.43 23.17
C ALA A 197 -0.56 -17.09 23.92
N THR A 198 0.23 -16.13 23.46
CA THR A 198 0.41 -14.83 24.11
C THR A 198 0.70 -13.74 23.09
N ASN A 199 0.47 -12.49 23.48
CA ASN A 199 1.08 -11.36 22.81
C ASN A 199 2.61 -11.50 22.77
N HIS A 200 3.22 -11.10 21.65
CA HIS A 200 4.64 -11.28 21.40
C HIS A 200 5.14 -10.33 20.29
N TRP A 201 6.45 -10.13 20.13
CA TRP A 201 7.05 -9.43 18.98
C TRP A 201 6.91 -10.22 17.67
N ASN A 202 5.69 -10.25 17.13
CA ASN A 202 5.34 -10.92 15.87
C ASN A 202 4.51 -10.03 14.93
N ASP A 203 4.36 -8.74 15.22
CA ASP A 203 3.80 -7.74 14.31
C ASP A 203 4.91 -7.13 13.44
N TYR A 204 4.92 -7.44 12.13
CA TYR A 204 6.00 -7.04 11.24
C TYR A 204 5.97 -5.54 10.94
N ARG A 205 7.08 -4.84 11.21
CA ARG A 205 7.18 -3.39 10.99
C ARG A 205 8.06 -2.96 9.83
N GLY A 206 8.64 -3.91 9.08
CA GLY A 206 9.48 -3.57 7.95
C GLY A 206 10.96 -3.41 8.30
N SER A 207 11.70 -2.82 7.36
CA SER A 207 13.09 -2.42 7.52
C SER A 207 13.16 -0.89 7.48
N LYS A 208 13.92 -0.27 8.38
CA LYS A 208 14.08 1.19 8.43
C LYS A 208 14.72 1.77 7.17
N ILE A 209 15.62 1.02 6.53
CA ILE A 209 16.28 1.44 5.29
C ILE A 209 16.07 0.36 4.24
N VAL A 210 15.69 0.78 3.04
CA VAL A 210 15.64 -0.06 1.84
C VAL A 210 16.42 0.65 0.74
N THR A 211 17.40 -0.03 0.15
CA THR A 211 18.20 0.50 -0.96
C THR A 211 17.91 -0.33 -2.20
N VAL A 212 17.55 0.34 -3.29
CA VAL A 212 17.29 -0.26 -4.60
C VAL A 212 18.38 0.17 -5.55
N SER A 213 19.22 -0.75 -5.99
CA SER A 213 20.36 -0.48 -6.88
C SER A 213 20.09 -1.02 -8.27
N ASP A 214 20.44 -0.25 -9.31
CA ASP A 214 20.44 -0.73 -10.70
C ASP A 214 21.82 -1.27 -11.12
N ASP A 215 21.91 -1.87 -12.32
CA ASP A 215 23.16 -2.42 -12.87
C ASP A 215 24.26 -1.38 -13.10
N SER A 216 23.93 -0.09 -13.14
CA SER A 216 24.92 0.99 -13.22
C SER A 216 25.56 1.32 -11.86
N GLY A 217 24.97 0.81 -10.77
CA GLY A 217 25.33 1.13 -9.40
C GLY A 217 24.61 2.37 -8.86
N ALA A 218 23.75 3.02 -9.64
CA ALA A 218 22.88 4.10 -9.14
C ALA A 218 21.83 3.52 -8.20
N GLN A 219 21.44 4.30 -7.18
CA GLN A 219 20.61 3.80 -6.09
C GLN A 219 19.42 4.71 -5.79
N ASN A 220 18.35 4.11 -5.27
CA ASN A 220 17.31 4.82 -4.52
C ASN A 220 17.31 4.28 -3.08
N GLU A 221 17.62 5.14 -2.12
CA GLU A 221 17.62 4.83 -0.68
C GLU A 221 16.33 5.39 -0.04
N TYR A 222 15.55 4.52 0.58
CA TYR A 222 14.31 4.87 1.27
C TYR A 222 14.49 4.64 2.77
N ARG A 223 14.08 5.62 3.58
CA ARG A 223 14.02 5.52 5.03
C ARG A 223 12.59 5.54 5.51
N PHE A 224 12.16 4.47 6.17
CA PHE A 224 10.81 4.30 6.68
C PHE A 224 10.77 4.38 8.20
N TYR A 225 9.71 5.00 8.70
CA TYR A 225 9.29 4.83 10.08
C TYR A 225 8.82 3.39 10.29
N THR A 226 9.31 2.74 11.34
CA THR A 226 8.86 1.40 11.75
C THR A 226 7.80 1.45 12.85
N GLY A 227 7.58 2.63 13.44
CA GLY A 227 6.57 2.85 14.47
C GLY A 227 6.87 2.07 15.74
N MET A 228 8.14 2.05 16.16
CA MET A 228 8.62 1.26 17.31
C MET A 228 8.68 2.06 18.61
N ASP A 229 8.51 3.38 18.58
CA ASP A 229 8.55 4.20 19.79
C ASP A 229 7.32 3.91 20.65
N ASP A 230 7.53 3.83 21.96
CA ASP A 230 6.57 3.33 22.95
C ASP A 230 6.17 1.85 22.79
N ASP A 231 6.85 1.06 21.94
CA ASP A 231 6.70 -0.40 21.94
C ASP A 231 7.13 -1.01 23.28
N ARG A 232 6.69 -2.24 23.55
CA ARG A 232 7.12 -2.98 24.74
C ARG A 232 8.63 -3.25 24.66
N ALA A 233 9.36 -2.87 25.71
CA ALA A 233 10.82 -3.01 25.75
C ALA A 233 11.29 -4.42 26.07
N ASN A 234 10.59 -5.13 26.96
CA ASN A 234 10.99 -6.45 27.45
C ASN A 234 9.77 -7.31 27.82
N ILE A 235 10.00 -8.60 28.06
CA ILE A 235 8.94 -9.54 28.49
C ILE A 235 8.17 -9.01 29.71
N PRO A 236 8.80 -8.47 30.78
CA PRO A 236 8.06 -7.92 31.92
C PRO A 236 7.38 -6.56 31.67
N GLY A 237 7.55 -5.96 30.48
CA GLY A 237 7.04 -4.63 30.13
C GLY A 237 8.14 -3.59 29.91
N GLY A 238 7.77 -2.32 30.09
CA GLY A 238 8.62 -1.14 29.83
C GLY A 238 8.45 -0.57 28.43
N ASN A 239 8.96 0.65 28.21
CA ASN A 239 8.82 1.39 26.96
C ASN A 239 10.14 1.38 26.18
N TYR A 240 10.05 1.07 24.89
CA TYR A 240 11.14 1.15 23.95
C TYR A 240 11.15 2.53 23.29
N ASN A 241 12.26 3.25 23.45
CA ASN A 241 12.43 4.55 22.80
C ASN A 241 13.07 4.31 21.43
N ALA A 242 12.35 4.63 20.36
CA ALA A 242 12.81 4.40 19.02
C ALA A 242 12.87 5.71 18.23
N THR A 243 13.96 5.85 17.47
CA THR A 243 14.13 6.96 16.54
C THR A 243 14.45 6.46 15.15
N ILE A 244 14.18 7.29 14.17
CA ILE A 244 14.76 7.19 12.83
C ILE A 244 15.84 8.25 12.68
N THR A 245 16.96 7.87 12.07
CA THR A 245 18.06 8.78 11.70
C THR A 245 18.04 8.99 10.19
N LEU A 246 17.97 10.25 9.77
CA LEU A 246 18.01 10.66 8.37
C LEU A 246 19.46 10.72 7.84
N SER A 247 19.62 10.86 6.53
CA SER A 247 20.94 10.94 5.89
C SER A 247 21.82 12.10 6.38
N ASP A 248 21.22 13.19 6.86
CA ASP A 248 21.92 14.35 7.42
C ASP A 248 22.30 14.17 8.91
N GLY A 249 22.02 13.01 9.49
CA GLY A 249 22.27 12.69 10.89
C GLY A 249 21.22 13.22 11.87
N SER A 250 20.22 13.98 11.40
CA SER A 250 19.09 14.38 12.23
C SER A 250 18.25 13.17 12.64
N THR A 251 17.65 13.25 13.83
CA THR A 251 16.82 12.16 14.38
C THR A 251 15.39 12.63 14.60
N ARG A 252 14.45 11.70 14.46
CA ARG A 252 13.03 11.90 14.74
C ARG A 252 12.49 10.73 15.52
N THR A 253 11.52 10.98 16.39
CA THR A 253 10.78 9.94 17.08
C THR A 253 10.09 9.02 16.08
N ASP A 254 10.23 7.71 16.26
CA ASP A 254 9.63 6.67 15.41
C ASP A 254 8.27 6.24 15.96
N SER A 255 7.35 7.21 16.11
CA SER A 255 6.05 7.03 16.74
C SER A 255 5.21 5.95 16.05
N SER A 256 4.48 5.15 16.84
CA SER A 256 3.72 3.98 16.36
C SER A 256 2.76 4.25 15.20
N TRP A 257 2.10 5.41 15.17
CA TRP A 257 1.20 5.82 14.09
C TRP A 257 1.90 6.15 12.76
N LEU A 258 3.24 6.25 12.75
CA LEU A 258 4.03 6.46 11.54
C LEU A 258 4.48 5.15 10.88
N ALA A 259 4.14 3.97 11.42
CA ALA A 259 4.58 2.69 10.85
C ALA A 259 4.33 2.60 9.32
N GLY A 260 5.39 2.35 8.55
CA GLY A 260 5.36 2.24 7.09
C GLY A 260 5.41 3.58 6.33
N GLN A 261 5.39 4.72 7.03
CA GLN A 261 5.51 6.04 6.38
C GLN A 261 6.95 6.32 5.95
N LEU A 262 7.10 6.99 4.81
CA LEU A 262 8.40 7.33 4.22
C LEU A 262 8.94 8.62 4.84
N ALA A 263 9.99 8.55 5.65
CA ALA A 263 10.62 9.71 6.26
C ALA A 263 11.54 10.46 5.29
N GLU A 264 12.33 9.71 4.50
CA GLU A 264 13.30 10.26 3.55
C GLU A 264 13.45 9.32 2.34
N ASN A 265 13.63 9.88 1.15
CA ASN A 265 14.05 9.17 -0.04
C ASN A 265 15.23 9.92 -0.69
N ARG A 266 16.26 9.21 -1.13
CA ARG A 266 17.41 9.76 -1.85
C ARG A 266 17.63 9.01 -3.15
N ARG A 267 17.90 9.74 -4.23
CA ARG A 267 18.48 9.17 -5.44
C ARG A 267 19.98 9.42 -5.44
N LEU A 268 20.77 8.37 -5.60
CA LEU A 268 22.23 8.39 -5.58
C LEU A 268 22.78 8.03 -6.96
N ASP A 269 23.88 8.65 -7.35
CA ASP A 269 24.65 8.19 -8.50
C ASP A 269 25.48 6.94 -8.16
N SER A 270 26.19 6.40 -9.15
CA SER A 270 27.03 5.21 -8.97
C SER A 270 28.26 5.42 -8.07
N SER A 271 28.50 6.65 -7.62
CA SER A 271 29.59 7.05 -6.72
C SER A 271 29.08 7.43 -5.32
N ASP A 272 27.82 7.09 -5.01
CA ASP A 272 27.15 7.39 -3.72
C ASP A 272 26.91 8.89 -3.46
N ASN A 273 26.98 9.74 -4.49
CA ASN A 273 26.60 11.15 -4.36
C ASN A 273 25.09 11.29 -4.49
N ALA A 274 24.46 12.03 -3.58
CA ALA A 274 23.04 12.34 -3.69
C ALA A 274 22.77 13.28 -4.87
N LEU A 275 21.81 12.91 -5.73
CA LEU A 275 21.26 13.72 -6.81
C LEU A 275 19.98 14.42 -6.39
N THR A 276 19.13 13.70 -5.64
CA THR A 276 17.92 14.24 -5.02
C THR A 276 17.75 13.72 -3.61
N LYS A 277 17.14 14.51 -2.74
CA LYS A 277 16.69 14.11 -1.40
C LYS A 277 15.29 14.65 -1.16
N THR A 278 14.35 13.78 -0.83
CA THR A 278 13.00 14.14 -0.39
C THR A 278 12.88 13.80 1.08
N VAL A 279 12.36 14.72 1.90
CA VAL A 279 12.13 14.51 3.33
C VAL A 279 10.66 14.82 3.63
N ASN A 280 9.97 13.94 4.35
CA ASN A 280 8.57 14.12 4.70
C ASN A 280 8.37 14.29 6.19
N TRP A 281 7.43 15.14 6.56
CA TRP A 281 6.93 15.33 7.92
C TRP A 281 5.45 15.01 7.92
N TYR A 282 4.96 14.54 9.06
CA TYR A 282 3.58 14.10 9.22
C TYR A 282 2.95 14.81 10.41
N THR A 283 1.68 15.15 10.26
CA THR A 283 0.81 15.53 11.37
C THR A 283 0.00 14.32 11.78
N ALA A 284 -0.37 14.24 13.06
CA ALA A 284 -1.22 13.19 13.57
C ALA A 284 -2.23 13.72 14.58
N VAL A 285 -3.45 13.21 14.51
CA VAL A 285 -4.55 13.51 15.46
C VAL A 285 -5.14 12.20 15.94
N ASN A 286 -5.23 12.01 17.26
CA ASN A 286 -5.94 10.87 17.83
C ASN A 286 -7.45 11.04 17.54
N THR A 287 -8.01 10.11 16.77
CA THR A 287 -9.42 10.12 16.36
C THR A 287 -10.30 9.24 17.24
N ALA A 288 -9.73 8.25 17.93
CA ALA A 288 -10.44 7.38 18.86
C ALA A 288 -9.48 6.62 19.78
N GLY A 289 -9.95 6.28 20.98
CA GLY A 289 -9.18 5.47 21.93
C GLY A 289 -8.05 6.24 22.62
N SER A 290 -7.19 5.50 23.31
CA SER A 290 -6.06 6.07 24.07
C SER A 290 -4.93 5.05 24.25
N GLY A 291 -3.74 5.55 24.56
CA GLY A 291 -2.54 4.73 24.75
C GLY A 291 -2.25 3.86 23.51
N ILE A 292 -1.89 2.59 23.76
CA ILE A 292 -1.57 1.61 22.71
C ILE A 292 -2.76 1.22 21.80
N TYR A 293 -3.98 1.63 22.15
CA TYR A 293 -5.20 1.38 21.39
C TYR A 293 -5.73 2.65 20.69
N ALA A 294 -4.95 3.73 20.69
CA ALA A 294 -5.33 4.96 19.99
C ALA A 294 -5.28 4.76 18.48
N ALA A 295 -6.34 5.21 17.80
CA ALA A 295 -6.40 5.34 16.37
C ALA A 295 -6.01 6.77 15.98
N TYR A 296 -5.21 6.91 14.93
CA TYR A 296 -4.72 8.20 14.48
C TYR A 296 -5.14 8.47 13.04
N PHE A 297 -5.57 9.70 12.78
CA PHE A 297 -5.43 10.30 11.46
C PHE A 297 -3.98 10.72 11.30
N VAL A 298 -3.35 10.33 10.19
CA VAL A 298 -1.97 10.68 9.86
C VAL A 298 -1.93 11.18 8.43
N ALA A 299 -1.34 12.35 8.21
CA ALA A 299 -1.23 12.94 6.89
C ALA A 299 0.07 13.74 6.73
N PRO A 300 0.56 13.93 5.48
CA PRO A 300 1.72 14.79 5.24
C PRO A 300 1.49 16.20 5.81
N GLN A 301 2.40 16.69 6.63
CA GLN A 301 2.40 18.06 7.13
C GLN A 301 3.28 18.95 6.25
N LYS A 302 4.42 18.41 5.82
CA LYS A 302 5.42 19.10 5.02
C LYS A 302 6.23 18.10 4.21
N THR A 303 6.61 18.46 2.99
CA THR A 303 7.58 17.74 2.19
C THR A 303 8.62 18.72 1.66
N GLU A 304 9.89 18.35 1.75
CA GLU A 304 10.99 19.11 1.13
C GLU A 304 11.70 18.24 0.11
N GLU A 305 11.96 18.76 -1.10
CA GLU A 305 12.78 18.12 -2.13
C GLU A 305 14.00 18.98 -2.43
N THR A 306 15.19 18.47 -2.13
CA THR A 306 16.46 19.07 -2.52
C THR A 306 16.98 18.38 -3.77
N ARG A 307 17.35 19.17 -4.79
CA ARG A 307 18.12 18.73 -5.96
C ARG A 307 19.55 19.21 -5.82
N TYR A 308 20.48 18.28 -5.84
CA TYR A 308 21.91 18.57 -5.69
C TYR A 308 22.53 18.89 -7.05
N GLY A 309 23.42 19.87 -7.09
CA GLY A 309 24.06 20.31 -8.32
C GLY A 309 25.23 21.25 -8.05
N THR A 310 25.49 22.18 -8.98
CA THR A 310 26.47 23.27 -8.73
C THR A 310 26.00 24.20 -7.62
N VAL A 311 24.68 24.43 -7.56
CA VAL A 311 23.99 25.12 -6.48
C VAL A 311 22.79 24.25 -6.15
N ASP A 312 22.68 23.84 -4.90
CA ASP A 312 21.56 23.04 -4.44
C ASP A 312 20.28 23.88 -4.45
N LYS A 313 19.17 23.27 -4.83
CA LYS A 313 17.85 23.92 -4.78
C LYS A 313 16.91 23.08 -3.96
N THR A 314 16.18 23.71 -3.05
CA THR A 314 15.20 23.02 -2.22
C THR A 314 13.82 23.61 -2.45
N THR A 315 12.85 22.74 -2.73
CA THR A 315 11.44 23.12 -2.76
C THR A 315 10.71 22.59 -1.53
N ARG A 316 9.69 23.30 -1.07
CA ARG A 316 8.87 22.89 0.07
C ARG A 316 7.38 22.95 -0.26
N THR A 317 6.64 21.93 0.16
CA THR A 317 5.18 21.95 0.24
C THR A 317 4.74 21.79 1.69
N GLU A 318 3.81 22.63 2.16
CA GLU A 318 3.17 22.53 3.49
C GLU A 318 1.67 22.30 3.35
N TYR A 319 1.08 21.53 4.26
CA TYR A 319 -0.30 21.08 4.19
C TYR A 319 -1.06 21.34 5.50
N GLU A 320 -2.31 21.79 5.40
CA GLU A 320 -3.24 21.93 6.51
C GLU A 320 -4.55 21.18 6.24
N TYR A 321 -5.17 20.66 7.31
CA TYR A 321 -6.36 19.83 7.21
C TYR A 321 -7.46 20.30 8.16
N ASP A 322 -8.71 20.04 7.79
CA ASP A 322 -9.86 20.21 8.70
C ASP A 322 -10.01 19.02 9.66
N GLY A 323 -11.04 19.09 10.53
CA GLY A 323 -11.35 18.05 11.51
C GLY A 323 -11.86 16.72 10.93
N TYR A 324 -12.13 16.64 9.61
CA TYR A 324 -12.48 15.41 8.90
C TYR A 324 -11.31 14.86 8.07
N GLY A 325 -10.16 15.54 8.10
CA GLY A 325 -8.97 15.15 7.36
C GLY A 325 -8.95 15.62 5.91
N ASN A 326 -9.83 16.55 5.51
CA ASN A 326 -9.76 17.13 4.18
C ASN A 326 -8.65 18.18 4.12
N LEU A 327 -7.87 18.19 3.03
CA LEU A 327 -6.83 19.18 2.78
C LEU A 327 -7.47 20.56 2.55
N THR A 328 -7.30 21.49 3.48
CA THR A 328 -7.86 22.85 3.40
C THR A 328 -6.88 23.86 2.82
N ARG A 329 -5.58 23.59 2.95
CA ARG A 329 -4.53 24.49 2.45
C ARG A 329 -3.28 23.74 2.03
N GLU A 330 -2.71 24.14 0.92
CA GLU A 330 -1.43 23.67 0.40
C GLU A 330 -0.57 24.88 0.00
N ILE A 331 0.59 25.04 0.63
CA ILE A 331 1.54 26.12 0.34
C ILE A 331 2.72 25.51 -0.42
N LEU A 332 2.98 26.02 -1.63
CA LEU A 332 4.06 25.62 -2.52
C LEU A 332 5.12 26.71 -2.51
N HIS A 333 6.25 26.50 -1.84
CA HIS A 333 7.30 27.53 -1.66
C HIS A 333 8.30 27.66 -2.81
N GLY A 334 8.01 27.09 -3.99
CA GLY A 334 8.96 27.11 -5.11
C GLY A 334 10.38 26.76 -4.65
N ASP A 335 11.35 27.64 -4.93
CA ASP A 335 12.69 27.62 -4.34
C ASP A 335 12.72 28.35 -2.98
N ILE A 336 12.99 27.65 -1.87
CA ILE A 336 12.85 28.20 -0.49
C ILE A 336 13.79 29.38 -0.17
N ASP A 337 14.79 29.64 -1.00
CA ASP A 337 15.69 30.79 -0.86
C ASP A 337 15.06 32.10 -1.40
N THR A 338 13.87 32.01 -2.00
CA THR A 338 13.07 33.16 -2.42
C THR A 338 11.59 32.92 -2.08
N THR A 339 10.77 33.95 -2.23
CA THR A 339 9.31 33.87 -2.04
C THR A 339 8.56 34.31 -3.30
N ASN A 340 9.28 34.55 -4.40
CA ASN A 340 8.74 35.12 -5.63
C ASN A 340 7.92 34.10 -6.44
N ASP A 341 8.21 32.82 -6.25
CA ASP A 341 7.55 31.68 -6.90
C ASP A 341 6.61 30.92 -5.97
N ASP A 342 6.41 31.42 -4.74
CA ASP A 342 5.46 30.85 -3.79
C ASP A 342 4.03 30.88 -4.34
N ARG A 343 3.26 29.82 -4.08
CA ARG A 343 1.83 29.71 -4.38
C ARG A 343 1.10 29.11 -3.19
N ASN A 344 -0.19 29.44 -3.05
CA ASN A 344 -1.04 28.89 -2.01
C ASN A 344 -2.36 28.44 -2.61
N ILE A 345 -2.78 27.21 -2.32
CA ILE A 345 -4.06 26.63 -2.74
C ILE A 345 -4.91 26.47 -1.49
N GLU A 346 -6.11 27.06 -1.48
CA GLU A 346 -7.08 26.86 -0.41
C GLU A 346 -8.32 26.14 -0.93
N THR A 347 -8.81 25.19 -0.14
CA THR A 347 -10.03 24.45 -0.42
C THR A 347 -10.96 24.52 0.79
N SER A 348 -12.21 24.91 0.54
CA SER A 348 -13.28 24.81 1.53
C SER A 348 -14.20 23.66 1.17
N TYR A 349 -14.82 23.04 2.18
CA TYR A 349 -15.68 21.87 2.01
C TYR A 349 -17.08 22.10 2.58
N LEU A 350 -18.04 21.39 2.00
CA LEU A 350 -19.41 21.27 2.46
C LEU A 350 -19.58 19.98 3.26
N TYR A 351 -20.34 20.05 4.35
CA TYR A 351 -20.55 18.94 5.25
C TYR A 351 -22.04 18.64 5.44
N ASN A 352 -22.43 17.40 5.22
CA ASN A 352 -23.68 16.80 5.68
C ASN A 352 -23.35 15.58 6.53
N THR A 353 -23.26 15.79 7.85
CA THR A 353 -22.87 14.76 8.82
C THR A 353 -23.94 13.68 9.00
N THR A 354 -25.21 13.98 8.73
CA THR A 354 -26.30 12.98 8.76
C THR A 354 -26.15 11.97 7.62
N ALA A 355 -25.68 12.41 6.45
CA ALA A 355 -25.44 11.56 5.29
C ALA A 355 -23.98 11.06 5.18
N TYR A 356 -23.11 11.38 6.14
CA TYR A 356 -21.68 11.10 6.11
C TYR A 356 -20.95 11.66 4.87
N ILE A 357 -21.46 12.75 4.30
CA ILE A 357 -20.81 13.45 3.19
C ILE A 357 -20.02 14.61 3.77
N VAL A 358 -18.73 14.41 4.00
CA VAL A 358 -17.87 15.39 4.70
C VAL A 358 -16.67 15.87 3.87
N ASN A 359 -16.60 15.52 2.58
CA ASN A 359 -15.43 15.74 1.74
C ASN A 359 -15.77 16.36 0.38
N ARG A 360 -16.85 17.16 0.29
CA ARG A 360 -17.28 17.77 -0.97
C ARG A 360 -16.75 19.20 -1.06
N PRO A 361 -15.80 19.51 -1.97
CA PRO A 361 -15.29 20.87 -2.12
C PRO A 361 -16.43 21.85 -2.40
N GLN A 362 -16.48 22.97 -1.69
CA GLN A 362 -17.34 24.11 -1.99
C GLN A 362 -16.69 25.01 -3.03
N TRP A 363 -15.41 25.29 -2.83
CA TRP A 363 -14.59 26.11 -3.70
C TRP A 363 -13.12 25.77 -3.51
N MET A 364 -12.33 26.09 -4.54
CA MET A 364 -10.88 26.05 -4.54
C MET A 364 -10.35 27.40 -5.03
N LYS A 365 -9.35 27.94 -4.34
CA LYS A 365 -8.69 29.21 -4.67
C LYS A 365 -7.20 29.01 -4.83
N LEU A 366 -6.62 29.61 -5.88
CA LEU A 366 -5.19 29.75 -6.06
C LEU A 366 -4.80 31.19 -5.74
N TRP A 367 -3.75 31.36 -4.96
CA TRP A 367 -3.19 32.66 -4.57
C TRP A 367 -1.74 32.76 -5.01
N ALA A 368 -1.30 33.96 -5.40
CA ALA A 368 0.11 34.29 -5.51
C ALA A 368 0.73 34.47 -4.12
N GLY A 369 1.93 33.94 -3.92
CA GLY A 369 2.59 33.92 -2.63
C GLY A 369 1.92 32.99 -1.62
N THR A 370 2.20 33.20 -0.34
CA THR A 370 1.69 32.37 0.77
C THR A 370 0.49 32.99 1.50
N THR A 371 0.17 34.26 1.23
CA THR A 371 -0.88 35.02 1.93
C THR A 371 -2.23 34.84 1.25
N SER A 372 -3.29 34.65 2.04
CA SER A 372 -4.67 34.53 1.56
C SER A 372 -5.59 35.60 2.15
N GLY A 373 -6.86 35.59 1.71
CA GLY A 373 -7.90 36.49 2.19
C GLY A 373 -7.76 37.90 1.62
N ILE A 374 -8.11 38.92 2.41
CA ILE A 374 -8.16 40.33 1.96
C ILE A 374 -6.78 40.85 1.53
N SER A 375 -5.72 40.30 2.12
CA SER A 375 -4.33 40.66 1.83
C SER A 375 -3.67 39.77 0.77
N GLY A 376 -4.34 38.70 0.33
CA GLY A 376 -3.83 37.80 -0.70
C GLY A 376 -4.14 38.31 -2.11
N ASP A 377 -3.28 37.96 -3.07
CA ASP A 377 -3.53 38.18 -4.49
C ASP A 377 -4.12 36.89 -5.08
N GLU A 378 -5.45 36.86 -5.22
CA GLU A 378 -6.18 35.70 -5.75
C GLU A 378 -5.95 35.62 -7.26
N GLU A 379 -5.50 34.45 -7.75
CA GLU A 379 -5.15 34.20 -9.15
C GLU A 379 -6.21 33.35 -9.87
N ALA A 380 -6.87 32.44 -9.14
CA ALA A 380 -7.95 31.63 -9.69
C ALA A 380 -8.97 31.22 -8.63
N LEU A 381 -10.22 31.02 -9.05
CA LEU A 381 -11.33 30.51 -8.25
C LEU A 381 -12.10 29.45 -9.05
N THR A 382 -12.36 28.32 -8.42
CA THR A 382 -13.33 27.32 -8.87
C THR A 382 -14.38 27.11 -7.79
N GLN A 383 -15.65 27.09 -8.16
CA GLN A 383 -16.78 26.83 -7.26
C GLN A 383 -17.53 25.56 -7.67
N PHE A 384 -18.09 24.86 -6.69
CA PHE A 384 -18.80 23.61 -6.90
C PHE A 384 -20.20 23.67 -6.28
N ALA A 385 -21.17 23.07 -6.97
CA ALA A 385 -22.51 22.86 -6.44
C ALA A 385 -22.97 21.42 -6.69
N TYR A 386 -23.79 20.91 -5.78
CA TYR A 386 -24.17 19.52 -5.75
C TYR A 386 -25.69 19.35 -5.71
N ASP A 387 -26.16 18.20 -6.18
CA ASP A 387 -27.56 17.75 -6.08
C ASP A 387 -28.56 18.77 -6.64
N PHE A 388 -28.18 19.49 -7.70
CA PHE A 388 -28.95 20.55 -8.35
C PHE A 388 -29.29 21.73 -7.41
N GLN A 389 -28.53 21.87 -6.33
CA GLN A 389 -28.59 23.02 -5.43
C GLN A 389 -27.60 24.11 -5.89
N GLY A 390 -27.67 25.29 -5.26
CA GLY A 390 -26.71 26.35 -5.50
C GLY A 390 -25.33 26.06 -4.90
N VAL A 391 -24.32 26.85 -5.29
CA VAL A 391 -23.01 26.84 -4.61
C VAL A 391 -23.20 27.16 -3.13
N GLY A 392 -22.52 26.42 -2.26
CA GLY A 392 -22.56 26.65 -0.80
C GLY A 392 -23.62 25.85 -0.04
N PHE A 393 -24.50 25.11 -0.71
CA PHE A 393 -25.49 24.27 -0.04
C PHE A 393 -24.95 22.85 0.19
N PRO A 394 -25.00 22.30 1.43
CA PRO A 394 -24.54 20.95 1.71
C PRO A 394 -25.32 19.88 0.94
N PRO A 395 -24.63 18.96 0.26
CA PRO A 395 -25.27 17.89 -0.51
C PRO A 395 -26.04 16.91 0.37
N ALA A 396 -27.12 16.33 -0.18
CA ALA A 396 -27.83 15.19 0.38
C ALA A 396 -27.30 13.84 -0.16
N VAL A 397 -26.85 13.81 -1.41
CA VAL A 397 -26.35 12.62 -2.11
C VAL A 397 -24.89 12.83 -2.55
N GLY A 398 -24.53 14.06 -2.92
CA GLY A 398 -23.15 14.43 -3.25
C GLY A 398 -22.80 14.32 -4.72
N ASN A 399 -23.79 14.37 -5.61
CA ASN A 399 -23.61 14.42 -7.06
C ASN A 399 -23.17 15.83 -7.46
N LEU A 400 -21.98 15.99 -8.04
CA LEU A 400 -21.50 17.28 -8.53
C LEU A 400 -22.35 17.71 -9.73
N THR A 401 -23.10 18.79 -9.62
CA THR A 401 -24.00 19.26 -10.69
C THR A 401 -23.52 20.51 -11.39
N LEU A 402 -22.63 21.28 -10.76
CA LEU A 402 -21.99 22.45 -11.36
C LEU A 402 -20.55 22.56 -10.86
N GLU A 403 -19.63 22.71 -11.80
CA GLU A 403 -18.30 23.26 -11.58
C GLU A 403 -18.21 24.60 -12.32
N ARG A 404 -17.79 25.66 -11.63
CA ARG A 404 -17.67 27.01 -12.18
C ARG A 404 -16.26 27.53 -11.96
N ALA A 405 -15.47 27.61 -13.02
CA ALA A 405 -14.16 28.21 -13.02
C ALA A 405 -14.22 29.68 -13.46
N PHE A 406 -13.52 30.56 -12.75
CA PHE A 406 -13.43 31.99 -13.09
C PHE A 406 -12.15 32.26 -13.86
N SER A 407 -12.26 32.79 -15.08
CA SER A 407 -11.10 33.20 -15.87
C SER A 407 -10.63 34.63 -15.54
N GLN A 408 -11.46 35.40 -14.83
CA GLN A 408 -11.14 36.72 -14.27
C GLN A 408 -11.88 36.89 -12.94
N LEU A 409 -11.26 37.50 -11.94
CA LEU A 409 -11.83 37.57 -10.58
C LEU A 409 -12.60 38.87 -10.32
N LEU A 410 -12.32 39.96 -11.05
CA LEU A 410 -13.05 41.23 -11.01
C LEU A 410 -12.94 41.99 -12.36
N PRO A 411 -13.88 42.90 -12.71
CA PRO A 411 -15.12 43.27 -12.00
C PRO A 411 -16.39 42.52 -12.46
N THR A 412 -16.30 41.75 -13.54
CA THR A 412 -17.37 40.87 -14.04
C THR A 412 -16.70 39.58 -14.49
N GLY A 413 -16.37 38.72 -13.52
CA GLY A 413 -15.60 37.51 -13.79
C GLY A 413 -16.27 36.67 -14.88
N ILE A 414 -15.57 36.48 -15.99
CA ILE A 414 -15.99 35.54 -17.03
C ILE A 414 -15.88 34.14 -16.41
N THR A 415 -16.95 33.37 -16.51
CA THR A 415 -17.01 32.02 -15.96
C THR A 415 -17.05 30.97 -17.06
N HIS A 416 -16.47 29.83 -16.76
CA HIS A 416 -16.61 28.60 -17.51
C HIS A 416 -17.33 27.60 -16.62
N ASP A 417 -18.59 27.36 -16.94
CA ASP A 417 -19.44 26.44 -16.21
C ASP A 417 -19.39 25.08 -16.90
N THR A 418 -19.19 24.03 -16.13
CA THR A 418 -19.44 22.64 -16.51
C THR A 418 -20.64 22.15 -15.72
N ALA A 419 -21.72 21.82 -16.41
CA ALA A 419 -22.94 21.30 -15.81
C ALA A 419 -23.04 19.79 -16.03
N ILE A 420 -23.40 19.04 -14.98
CA ILE A 420 -23.53 17.59 -15.04
C ILE A 420 -24.95 17.19 -14.63
N ASN A 421 -25.62 16.44 -15.50
CA ASN A 421 -26.92 15.84 -15.21
C ASN A 421 -26.75 14.36 -14.85
N TYR A 422 -27.64 13.86 -13.99
CA TYR A 422 -27.62 12.48 -13.51
C TYR A 422 -28.97 11.81 -13.72
N ASP A 423 -28.94 10.49 -13.85
CA ASP A 423 -30.14 9.67 -13.72
C ASP A 423 -30.49 9.38 -12.25
N PRO A 424 -31.63 8.70 -11.96
CA PRO A 424 -32.02 8.38 -10.58
C PRO A 424 -31.05 7.48 -9.80
N TYR A 425 -30.06 6.89 -10.47
CA TYR A 425 -29.05 6.03 -9.84
C TYR A 425 -27.72 6.76 -9.62
N GLY A 426 -27.64 8.07 -9.92
CA GLY A 426 -26.42 8.85 -9.75
C GLY A 426 -25.39 8.63 -10.87
N ARG A 427 -25.80 8.12 -12.03
CA ARG A 427 -24.90 7.99 -13.19
C ARG A 427 -24.97 9.25 -14.06
N PRO A 428 -23.84 9.85 -14.46
CA PRO A 428 -23.84 10.99 -15.37
C PRO A 428 -24.51 10.65 -16.70
N ILE A 429 -25.48 11.46 -17.13
CA ILE A 429 -26.19 11.31 -18.42
C ILE A 429 -25.79 12.39 -19.43
N SER A 430 -25.28 13.53 -18.98
CA SER A 430 -24.71 14.56 -19.85
C SER A 430 -23.74 15.44 -19.09
N VAL A 431 -22.74 15.96 -19.80
CA VAL A 431 -21.83 17.01 -19.34
C VAL A 431 -21.88 18.11 -20.39
N THR A 432 -22.09 19.36 -19.99
CA THR A 432 -22.24 20.51 -20.90
C THR A 432 -21.40 21.69 -20.44
#